data_AF-A0A382D8G0-F1
#
_entry.id   AF-A0A382D8G0-F1
#
_cell.length_a   1.000
_cell.length_b   1.000
_cell.length_c   1.000
_cell.angle_alpha   90.00
_cell.angle_beta   90.00
_cell.angle_gamma   90.00
#
_symmetry.space_group_name_H-M   'P 1'
#
loop_
_entity.id
_entity.type
_entity.pdbx_description
1 polymer ?
#
loop_
_entity_poly.entity_id
_entity_poly.type
_entity_poly.pdbx_seq_one_letter_code
_entity_poly.pdbx_strand_id
1 'polypeptide(L)'
;MSCLHFTDCQAGLTFIAQKKGKAMLPLRIGIIGGGNKTSLTAGLCFSNEPMVAIYGECGVRLEDCIYMTDNGPVYFTEPSPALDQPFV
;
A
#
# COMPACT_ATOMS: atom_id res chain seq x y z
N MET A 1 -7.26 -2.71 12.48
CA MET A 1 -6.65 -1.39 12.24
C MET A 1 -7.23 -0.86 10.94
N SER A 2 -7.67 0.40 10.88
CA SER A 2 -8.30 0.95 9.67
C SER A 2 -7.28 1.77 8.87
N CYS A 3 -7.05 1.41 7.60
CA CYS A 3 -6.44 2.30 6.63
C CYS A 3 -7.49 3.38 6.27
N LEU A 4 -7.19 4.65 6.53
CA LEU A 4 -8.02 5.76 6.10
C LEU A 4 -7.36 6.36 4.86
N HIS A 5 -7.99 6.17 3.71
CA HIS A 5 -7.59 6.80 2.46
C HIS A 5 -8.13 8.24 2.48
N PHE A 6 -7.26 9.23 2.69
CA PHE A 6 -7.59 10.64 2.51
C PHE A 6 -6.96 11.12 1.20
N THR A 7 -7.74 11.16 0.13
CA THR A 7 -7.40 11.92 -1.07
C THR A 7 -7.81 13.38 -0.85
N ASP A 8 -6.86 14.22 -0.42
CA ASP A 8 -7.05 15.67 -0.51
C ASP A 8 -6.85 16.10 -1.96
N CYS A 9 -7.96 16.46 -2.62
CA CYS A 9 -8.01 16.91 -4.00
C CYS A 9 -7.18 18.19 -4.24
N GLN A 10 -6.78 18.93 -3.20
CA GLN A 10 -6.06 20.20 -3.34
C GLN A 10 -4.53 20.05 -3.47
N ALA A 11 -3.94 18.89 -3.13
CA ALA A 11 -2.48 18.75 -3.02
C ALA A 11 -1.82 17.61 -3.80
N GLY A 12 -2.57 16.70 -4.43
CA GLY A 12 -2.00 15.59 -5.21
C GLY A 12 -1.12 14.61 -4.43
N LEU A 13 -1.14 14.68 -3.09
CA LEU A 13 -0.44 13.78 -2.17
C LEU A 13 -1.46 12.85 -1.48
N THR A 14 -1.44 11.56 -1.80
CA THR A 14 -2.24 10.51 -1.12
C THR A 14 -1.71 10.19 0.28
N PHE A 15 -2.09 10.88 1.34
CA PHE A 15 -1.64 10.52 2.69
C PHE A 15 -2.22 9.17 3.13
N ILE A 16 -1.37 8.15 3.28
CA ILE A 16 -1.75 6.90 3.94
C ILE A 16 -1.44 7.06 5.43
N ALA A 17 -2.45 6.99 6.28
CA ALA A 17 -2.31 7.18 7.71
C ALA A 17 -2.51 5.86 8.47
N GLN A 18 -1.54 5.48 9.29
CA GLN A 18 -1.66 4.32 10.18
C GLN A 18 -2.20 4.76 11.54
N LYS A 19 -3.38 4.29 11.91
CA LYS A 19 -3.97 4.52 13.23
C LYS A 19 -3.56 3.42 14.21
N LYS A 20 -2.58 3.68 15.09
CA LYS A 20 -2.22 2.81 16.21
C LYS A 20 -2.86 3.36 17.49
N GLY A 21 -3.99 2.77 17.89
CA GLY A 21 -4.79 3.29 19.01
C GLY A 21 -5.43 4.65 18.68
N LYS A 22 -5.16 5.69 19.47
CA LYS A 22 -5.64 7.07 19.22
C LYS A 22 -4.67 7.92 18.39
N ALA A 23 -3.44 7.45 18.16
CA ALA A 23 -2.41 8.20 17.44
C ALA A 23 -2.44 7.87 15.95
N MET A 24 -2.34 8.91 15.13
CA MET A 24 -2.17 8.83 13.68
C MET A 24 -0.70 9.08 13.38
N LEU A 25 0.01 8.07 12.88
CA LEU A 25 1.40 8.22 12.49
C LEU A 25 1.44 8.82 11.06
N PRO A 26 2.16 9.92 10.84
CA PRO A 26 2.32 10.48 9.50
C PRO A 26 3.25 9.55 8.70
N LEU A 27 2.69 8.82 7.73
CA LEU A 27 3.50 8.08 6.77
C LEU A 27 3.67 8.89 5.49
N ARG A 28 4.87 8.80 4.92
CA ARG A 28 5.21 9.40 3.63
C ARG A 28 4.90 8.41 2.52
N ILE A 29 4.46 8.90 1.37
CA ILE A 29 4.15 8.04 0.22
C ILE A 29 5.43 7.70 -0.52
N GLY A 30 5.69 6.40 -0.69
CA GLY A 30 6.69 5.87 -1.61
C GLY A 30 6.03 5.42 -2.91
N ILE A 31 6.79 5.47 -4.01
CA ILE A 31 6.39 4.87 -5.29
C ILE A 31 7.36 3.73 -5.57
N ILE A 32 6.85 2.53 -5.86
CA ILE A 32 7.67 1.41 -6.33
C ILE A 32 7.58 1.36 -7.84
N GLY A 33 8.72 1.49 -8.54
CA GLY A 33 8.75 1.51 -10.00
C GLY A 33 10.15 1.38 -10.56
N GLY A 34 10.25 0.92 -11.80
CA GLY A 34 11.53 0.76 -12.50
C GLY A 34 12.32 2.07 -12.57
N GLY A 35 13.54 2.06 -12.04
CA GLY A 35 14.42 3.22 -12.02
C GLY A 35 14.24 4.18 -10.84
N ASN A 36 13.25 3.97 -9.96
CA ASN A 36 13.17 4.75 -8.73
C ASN A 36 14.31 4.36 -7.76
N LYS A 37 15.03 5.35 -7.24
CA LYS A 37 16.18 5.19 -6.33
C LYS A 37 15.86 5.63 -4.89
N THR A 38 14.62 6.02 -4.59
CA THR A 38 14.22 6.36 -3.22
C THR A 38 14.46 5.16 -2.29
N SER A 39 15.21 5.37 -1.21
CA SER A 39 15.47 4.33 -0.21
C SER A 39 14.19 4.02 0.57
N LEU A 40 13.94 2.73 0.82
CA LEU A 40 12.81 2.26 1.64
C LEU A 40 13.15 2.35 3.12
N THR A 41 12.92 3.53 3.71
CA THR A 41 13.11 3.81 5.13
C THR A 41 11.82 3.73 5.93
N ALA A 42 11.94 3.52 7.24
CA ALA A 42 10.80 3.53 8.17
C ALA A 42 9.95 4.81 8.03
N GLY A 43 8.64 4.66 8.16
CA GLY A 43 7.68 5.76 7.98
C GLY A 43 7.27 6.00 6.53
N LEU A 44 7.78 5.23 5.56
CA LEU A 44 7.23 5.18 4.20
C LEU A 44 6.05 4.22 4.11
N CYS A 45 5.12 4.52 3.23
CA CYS A 45 3.97 3.72 2.88
C CYS A 45 3.78 3.69 1.37
N PHE A 46 3.43 2.54 0.81
CA PHE A 46 3.19 2.37 -0.61
C PHE A 46 2.21 1.22 -0.87
N SER A 47 1.58 1.21 -2.04
CA SER A 47 0.81 0.07 -2.51
C SER A 47 1.74 -1.00 -3.10
N ASN A 48 1.43 -2.26 -2.84
CA ASN A 48 1.98 -3.41 -3.54
C ASN A 48 0.86 -3.99 -4.39
N GLU A 49 0.82 -3.57 -5.66
CA GLU A 49 -0.32 -3.82 -6.56
C GLU A 49 0.07 -4.31 -7.96
N PRO A 50 0.91 -5.35 -8.09
CA PRO A 50 1.28 -5.87 -9.39
C PRO A 50 0.04 -6.39 -10.12
N MET A 51 -0.17 -5.85 -11.33
CA MET A 51 -1.27 -6.27 -12.21
C MET A 51 -0.75 -7.13 -13.35
N VAL A 52 -1.39 -8.27 -13.56
CA VAL A 52 -1.24 -9.07 -14.78
C VAL A 52 -2.48 -8.82 -15.65
N ALA A 53 -2.27 -8.42 -16.89
CA ALA A 53 -3.34 -8.13 -17.84
C ALA A 53 -3.20 -9.00 -19.09
N ILE A 54 -4.29 -9.68 -19.45
CA ILE A 54 -4.48 -10.34 -20.75
C ILE A 54 -5.47 -9.49 -21.54
N TYR A 55 -4.94 -8.74 -22.51
CA TYR A 55 -5.73 -7.78 -23.27
C TYR A 55 -6.87 -8.46 -24.03
N GLY A 56 -8.09 -7.94 -23.85
CA GLY A 56 -9.30 -8.50 -24.46
C GLY A 56 -9.94 -9.65 -23.67
N GLU A 57 -9.31 -10.11 -22.57
CA GLU A 57 -9.81 -11.22 -21.77
C GLU A 57 -10.08 -10.80 -20.32
N CYS A 58 -9.02 -10.60 -19.52
CA CYS A 58 -9.14 -10.27 -18.10
C CYS A 58 -7.87 -9.61 -17.54
N GLY A 59 -7.99 -9.04 -16.34
CA GLY A 59 -6.85 -8.57 -15.58
C GLY A 59 -7.01 -8.93 -14.12
N VAL A 60 -5.91 -9.31 -13.48
CA VAL A 60 -5.86 -9.67 -12.06
C VAL A 60 -4.88 -8.73 -11.37
N ARG A 61 -5.33 -8.09 -10.30
CA ARG A 61 -4.52 -7.23 -9.43
C ARG A 61 -4.82 -7.57 -7.99
N LEU A 62 -3.79 -7.93 -7.24
CA LEU A 62 -3.83 -8.00 -5.77
C LEU A 62 -3.17 -6.74 -5.26
N GLU A 63 -3.91 -5.94 -4.51
CA GLU A 63 -3.47 -4.65 -4.01
C GLU A 63 -3.56 -4.65 -2.48
N ASP A 64 -2.40 -4.59 -1.85
CA ASP A 64 -2.28 -4.37 -0.41
C ASP A 64 -1.33 -3.20 -0.14
N CYS A 65 -1.66 -2.40 0.86
CA CYS A 65 -0.75 -1.37 1.32
C CYS A 65 0.32 -1.97 2.24
N ILE A 66 1.53 -1.44 2.16
CA ILE A 66 2.66 -1.77 3.01
C ILE A 66 3.20 -0.49 3.65
N TYR A 67 3.52 -0.54 4.94
CA TYR A 67 4.31 0.48 5.62
C TYR A 67 5.67 -0.07 6.08
N MET A 68 6.71 0.75 5.95
CA MET A 68 8.05 0.39 6.38
C MET A 68 8.22 0.67 7.87
N THR A 69 8.76 -0.32 8.58
CA THR A 69 9.26 -0.20 9.96
C THR A 69 10.77 -0.35 9.97
N ASP A 70 11.40 -0.13 11.13
CA ASP A 70 12.84 -0.38 11.31
C ASP A 70 13.21 -1.86 11.11
N ASN A 71 12.24 -2.77 11.28
CA ASN A 71 12.42 -4.21 11.12
C ASN A 71 12.00 -4.73 9.73
N GLY A 72 11.61 -3.83 8.82
CA GLY A 72 11.15 -4.18 7.47
C GLY A 72 9.69 -3.82 7.18
N PRO A 73 9.17 -4.26 6.01
CA PRO A 73 7.81 -3.96 5.56
C PRO A 73 6.76 -4.72 6.39
N VAL A 74 5.65 -4.05 6.67
CA VAL A 74 4.47 -4.65 7.31
C VAL A 74 3.24 -4.31 6.48
N TYR A 75 2.42 -5.32 6.22
CA TYR A 75 1.17 -5.16 5.52
C TYR A 75 0.10 -4.49 6.40
N PHE A 76 -0.73 -3.64 5.81
CA PHE A 76 -1.93 -3.13 6.49
C PHE A 76 -3.04 -4.18 6.56
N THR A 77 -3.13 -5.02 5.53
CA THR A 77 -4.11 -6.09 5.32
C THR A 77 -3.37 -7.34 4.88
N GLU A 78 -3.79 -8.52 5.35
CA GLU A 78 -3.15 -9.76 4.93
C GLU A 78 -3.51 -10.07 3.47
N PRO A 79 -2.54 -10.42 2.60
CA PRO A 79 -2.81 -10.71 1.21
C PRO A 79 -3.77 -11.89 1.02
N SER A 80 -4.58 -11.82 -0.03
CA SER A 80 -5.49 -12.90 -0.42
C SER A 80 -4.74 -14.23 -0.61
N PRO A 81 -5.10 -15.32 0.09
CA PRO A 81 -4.39 -16.59 -0.01
C PRO A 81 -4.70 -17.36 -1.30
N ALA A 82 -5.88 -17.17 -1.89
CA ALA A 82 -6.30 -17.85 -3.11
C ALA A 82 -7.32 -17.03 -3.92
N LEU A 83 -7.57 -17.44 -5.17
CA LEU A 83 -8.51 -16.77 -6.06
C LEU A 83 -9.96 -16.88 -5.57
N ASP A 84 -10.33 -18.04 -5.03
CA ASP A 84 -11.64 -18.34 -4.46
C ASP A 84 -11.74 -18.01 -2.96
N GLN A 85 -10.63 -17.62 -2.34
CA GLN A 85 -10.57 -17.13 -0.96
C GLN A 85 -9.89 -15.75 -0.91
N PRO A 86 -10.63 -14.66 -1.21
CA PRO A 86 -10.05 -13.31 -1.33
C PRO A 86 -9.68 -12.66 0.01
N PHE A 87 -10.18 -13.15 1.14
CA PHE A 87 -9.94 -12.56 2.46
C PHE A 87 -9.46 -13.60 3.47
N VAL A 88 -8.62 -13.14 4.41
CA VAL A 88 -8.18 -13.89 5.59
C VAL A 88 -9.04 -13.51 6.80
#